data_AF-A0A0Q8E035-F1
#
_entry.id   AF-A0A0Q8E035-F1
#
_cell.length_a   1.000
_cell.length_b   1.000
_cell.length_c   1.000
_cell.angle_alpha   90.00
_cell.angle_beta   90.00
_cell.angle_gamma   90.00
#
_symmetry.space_group_name_H-M   'P 1'
#
loop_
_entity.id
_entity.type
_entity.pdbx_description
1 polymer ?
#
loop_
_entity_poly.entity_id
_entity_poly.type
_entity_poly.pdbx_seq_one_letter_code
_entity_poly.pdbx_strand_id
1 'polypeptide(L)'
;MTTDPNTQLEVIRCAVARHIANGLVSTIHIRAQAARDLATELDANGANVDGLVEQYLISDGYSATEATTARAAADPDPWAPKPSITEYIPKPVRDVLADRLAHMLLGPAGGELQGEARELTFALKAEGFDLSEPIKQHVTDLTLGPDPADVPF
;
A
#
# COMPACT_ATOMS: atom_id res chain seq x y z
N MET A 1 -13.88 14.81 -42.68
CA MET A 1 -12.61 15.34 -42.17
C MET A 1 -11.84 14.18 -41.55
N THR A 2 -10.93 13.58 -42.30
CA THR A 2 -9.99 12.59 -41.76
C THR A 2 -8.85 13.36 -41.12
N THR A 3 -8.84 13.45 -39.79
CA THR A 3 -7.71 14.04 -39.07
C THR A 3 -6.49 13.17 -39.33
N ASP A 4 -5.41 13.80 -39.77
CA ASP A 4 -4.13 13.14 -40.04
C ASP A 4 -3.68 12.33 -38.81
N PRO A 5 -3.33 11.04 -38.95
CA PRO A 5 -2.94 10.18 -37.82
C PRO A 5 -1.80 10.75 -36.97
N ASN A 6 -0.84 11.46 -37.58
CA ASN A 6 0.25 12.07 -36.83
C ASN A 6 -0.25 13.23 -35.96
N THR A 7 -1.15 14.05 -36.50
CA THR A 7 -1.83 15.10 -35.74
C THR A 7 -2.62 14.53 -34.56
N GLN A 8 -3.33 13.40 -34.74
CA GLN A 8 -4.04 12.75 -33.63
C GLN A 8 -3.09 12.24 -32.56
N LEU A 9 -1.97 11.64 -32.96
CA LEU A 9 -0.96 11.13 -32.04
C LEU A 9 -0.34 12.27 -31.20
N GLU A 10 -0.03 13.41 -31.81
CA GLU A 10 0.46 14.59 -31.09
C GLU A 10 -0.55 15.11 -30.06
N VAL A 11 -1.83 15.18 -30.42
CA VAL A 11 -2.90 15.60 -29.49
C VAL A 11 -2.98 14.65 -28.30
N ILE A 12 -2.90 13.34 -28.54
CA ILE A 12 -2.94 12.32 -27.48
C ILE A 12 -1.70 12.46 -26.59
N ARG A 13 -0.49 12.60 -27.15
CA ARG A 13 0.75 12.77 -26.38
C ARG A 13 0.69 14.01 -25.49
N CYS A 14 0.20 15.13 -26.02
CA CYS A 14 -0.01 16.35 -25.23
C CYS A 14 -1.02 16.16 -24.09
N ALA A 15 -2.14 15.47 -24.35
CA ALA A 15 -3.15 15.20 -23.33
C ALA A 15 -2.62 14.29 -22.21
N VAL A 16 -1.89 13.23 -22.58
CA VAL A 16 -1.27 12.29 -21.64
C VAL A 16 -0.19 12.99 -20.82
N ALA A 17 0.72 13.74 -21.46
CA ALA A 17 1.77 14.48 -20.76
C ALA A 17 1.20 15.47 -19.75
N ARG A 18 0.14 16.20 -20.10
CA ARG A 18 -0.55 17.09 -19.16
C ARG A 18 -1.18 16.34 -17.98
N HIS A 19 -1.75 15.16 -18.23
CA HIS A 19 -2.34 14.35 -17.17
C HIS A 19 -1.26 13.86 -16.19
N ILE A 20 -0.13 13.41 -16.71
CA ILE A 20 1.04 13.01 -15.90
C ILE A 20 1.55 14.19 -15.09
N ALA A 21 1.75 15.36 -15.71
CA ALA A 21 2.21 16.57 -15.00
C ALA A 21 1.28 16.94 -13.83
N ASN A 22 -0.04 16.95 -14.06
CA ASN A 22 -1.04 17.19 -13.02
C ASN A 22 -1.02 16.14 -11.91
N GLY A 23 -0.77 14.87 -12.26
CA GLY A 23 -0.62 13.79 -11.30
C GLY A 23 0.60 13.98 -10.42
N LEU A 24 1.76 14.32 -11.00
CA LEU A 24 3.02 14.51 -10.29
C LEU A 24 2.96 15.66 -9.26
N VAL A 25 2.28 16.76 -9.59
CA VAL A 25 2.14 17.89 -8.65
C VAL A 25 1.00 17.70 -7.64
N SER A 26 0.21 16.62 -7.79
CA SER A 26 -0.90 16.34 -6.89
C SER A 26 -0.40 16.12 -5.45
N THR A 27 -1.14 16.65 -4.48
CA THR A 27 -0.98 16.28 -3.06
C THR A 27 -1.41 14.85 -2.78
N ILE A 28 -2.15 14.24 -3.70
CA ILE A 28 -2.69 12.88 -3.55
C ILE A 28 -1.63 11.89 -4.03
N HIS A 29 -1.01 11.17 -3.08
CA HIS A 29 0.10 10.24 -3.34
C HIS A 29 -0.22 9.25 -4.47
N ILE A 30 -1.41 8.64 -4.47
CA ILE A 30 -1.77 7.66 -5.50
C ILE A 30 -1.85 8.26 -6.90
N ARG A 31 -2.25 9.53 -7.03
CA ARG A 31 -2.26 10.21 -8.34
C ARG A 31 -0.84 10.51 -8.81
N ALA A 32 0.03 10.89 -7.89
CA ALA A 32 1.45 11.06 -8.19
C ALA A 32 2.11 9.72 -8.55
N GLN A 33 1.78 8.63 -7.85
CA GLN A 33 2.30 7.30 -8.13
C GLN A 33 1.82 6.78 -9.48
N ALA A 34 0.51 6.82 -9.75
CA ALA A 34 -0.05 6.39 -11.03
C ALA A 34 0.53 7.19 -12.21
N ALA A 35 0.83 8.48 -12.01
CA ALA A 35 1.51 9.29 -13.02
C ALA A 35 2.96 8.84 -13.27
N ARG A 36 3.70 8.45 -12.22
CA ARG A 36 5.06 7.88 -12.35
C ARG A 36 5.05 6.51 -13.02
N ASP A 37 4.12 5.65 -12.63
CA ASP A 37 3.98 4.31 -13.21
C ASP A 37 3.66 4.41 -14.70
N LEU A 38 2.71 5.27 -15.07
CA LEU A 38 2.38 5.53 -16.48
C LEU A 38 3.57 6.11 -17.25
N ALA A 39 4.30 7.07 -16.69
CA ALA A 39 5.49 7.62 -17.34
C ALA A 39 6.55 6.51 -17.59
N THR A 40 6.78 5.67 -16.58
CA THR A 40 7.71 4.53 -16.65
C THR A 40 7.29 3.52 -17.71
N GLU A 41 6.00 3.18 -17.78
CA GLU A 41 5.48 2.28 -18.80
C GLU A 41 5.61 2.87 -20.22
N LEU A 42 5.34 4.17 -20.39
CA LEU A 42 5.50 4.84 -21.68
C LEU A 42 6.95 4.86 -22.13
N ASP A 43 7.90 5.11 -21.23
CA ASP A 43 9.34 5.03 -21.52
C ASP A 43 9.78 3.63 -21.92
N ALA A 44 9.32 2.61 -21.17
CA ALA A 44 9.61 1.21 -21.49
C ALA A 44 9.09 0.78 -22.87
N ASN A 45 8.02 1.43 -23.35
CA ASN A 45 7.42 1.19 -24.67
C ASN A 45 7.93 2.15 -25.77
N GLY A 46 8.95 2.98 -25.48
CA GLY A 46 9.52 3.92 -26.45
C GLY A 46 8.64 5.12 -26.79
N ALA A 47 7.61 5.38 -26.00
CA ALA A 47 6.66 6.48 -26.15
C ALA A 47 6.98 7.63 -25.18
N ASN A 48 8.26 8.01 -25.07
CA ASN A 48 8.72 9.01 -24.11
C ASN A 48 7.96 10.36 -24.27
N VAL A 49 7.49 10.89 -23.15
CA VAL A 49 6.76 12.16 -23.05
C VAL A 49 7.39 13.13 -22.05
N ASP A 50 8.59 12.84 -21.54
CA ASP A 50 9.21 13.58 -20.43
C ASP A 50 9.37 15.06 -20.74
N GLY A 51 9.84 15.39 -21.95
CA GLY A 51 10.00 16.78 -22.36
C GLY A 51 8.68 17.57 -22.41
N LEU A 52 7.57 16.90 -22.73
CA LEU A 52 6.23 17.51 -22.70
C LEU A 52 5.72 17.65 -21.27
N VAL A 53 5.97 16.65 -20.42
CA VAL A 53 5.61 16.69 -18.99
C VAL A 53 6.35 17.84 -18.31
N GLU A 54 7.66 17.96 -18.53
CA GLU A 54 8.50 19.05 -18.00
C GLU A 54 8.00 20.41 -18.49
N GLN A 55 7.66 20.54 -19.78
CA GLN A 55 7.11 21.78 -20.31
C GLN A 55 5.82 22.19 -19.60
N TYR A 56 4.91 21.25 -19.31
CA TYR A 56 3.68 21.53 -18.57
C TYR A 56 3.94 21.89 -17.10
N LEU A 57 4.88 21.21 -16.44
CA LEU A 57 5.26 21.54 -15.07
C LEU A 57 5.81 22.97 -14.98
N ILE A 58 6.71 23.34 -15.90
CA ILE A 58 7.29 24.69 -15.97
C ILE A 58 6.23 25.72 -16.32
N SER A 59 5.31 25.43 -17.27
CA SER A 59 4.23 26.37 -17.62
C SER A 59 3.30 26.66 -16.46
N ASP A 60 3.10 25.66 -15.60
CA ASP A 60 2.22 25.75 -14.44
C ASP A 60 2.94 26.28 -13.19
N GLY A 61 4.22 26.68 -13.33
CA GLY A 61 5.01 27.34 -12.29
C GLY A 61 5.69 26.38 -11.31
N TYR A 62 5.76 25.09 -11.64
CA TYR A 62 6.42 24.06 -10.83
C TYR A 62 7.85 23.82 -11.28
N SER A 63 8.75 23.58 -10.33
CA SER A 63 10.07 23.04 -10.63
C SER A 63 9.95 21.55 -10.96
N ALA A 64 10.51 21.12 -12.10
CA ALA A 64 10.50 19.72 -12.53
C ALA A 64 11.16 18.80 -11.50
N THR A 65 12.20 19.29 -10.81
CA THR A 65 12.87 18.55 -9.74
C THR A 65 12.01 18.45 -8.48
N GLU A 66 11.21 19.47 -8.14
CA GLU A 66 10.35 19.43 -6.95
C GLU A 66 9.13 18.53 -7.15
N ALA A 67 8.52 18.59 -8.34
CA ALA A 67 7.38 17.75 -8.71
C ALA A 67 7.75 16.25 -8.75
N THR A 68 8.99 15.93 -9.12
CA THR A 68 9.49 14.55 -9.12
C THR A 68 9.93 14.09 -7.72
N THR A 69 10.44 15.00 -6.87
CA THR A 69 11.17 14.63 -5.64
C THR A 69 10.35 14.68 -4.34
N ALA A 70 9.17 15.30 -4.25
CA ALA A 70 8.47 15.33 -2.95
C ALA A 70 6.95 15.53 -3.00
N ARG A 71 6.20 14.45 -2.71
CA ARG A 71 4.91 14.50 -1.98
C ARG A 71 4.54 13.12 -1.44
N ALA A 72 5.38 12.62 -0.54
CA ALA A 72 5.10 11.45 0.29
C ALA A 72 4.56 11.92 1.65
N ALA A 73 3.29 12.30 1.72
CA ALA A 73 2.57 12.40 2.99
C ALA A 73 1.05 12.51 2.80
N ALA A 74 0.33 11.59 3.44
CA ALA A 74 -1.06 11.68 3.89
C ALA A 74 -2.17 11.77 2.82
N ASP A 75 -2.46 10.65 2.17
CA ASP A 75 -3.85 10.18 2.07
C ASP A 75 -3.87 8.67 1.78
N PRO A 76 -4.72 7.88 2.45
CA PRO A 76 -4.81 6.44 2.23
C PRO A 76 -5.36 6.13 0.83
N ASP A 77 -4.70 5.19 0.17
CA ASP A 77 -5.02 4.72 -1.18
C ASP A 77 -6.40 4.02 -1.22
N PRO A 78 -7.35 4.44 -2.10
CA PRO A 78 -8.67 3.81 -2.24
C PRO A 78 -8.68 2.46 -2.97
N TRP A 79 -7.57 2.05 -3.58
CA TRP A 79 -7.38 0.79 -4.32
C TRP A 79 -6.26 -0.10 -3.75
N ALA A 80 -5.44 0.41 -2.82
CA ALA A 80 -4.54 -0.43 -2.05
C ALA A 80 -5.37 -1.47 -1.29
N PRO A 81 -4.90 -2.73 -1.21
CA PRO A 81 -5.39 -3.60 -0.16
C PRO A 81 -5.28 -2.82 1.15
N LYS A 82 -6.40 -2.72 1.89
CA LYS A 82 -6.55 -1.94 3.13
C LYS A 82 -5.22 -1.99 3.89
N PRO A 83 -4.53 -0.84 4.12
CA PRO A 83 -3.22 -0.87 4.73
C PRO A 83 -3.34 -1.63 6.03
N SER A 84 -2.65 -2.76 6.10
CA SER A 84 -2.65 -3.56 7.30
C SER A 84 -1.86 -2.74 8.32
N ILE A 85 -2.53 -2.21 9.36
CA ILE A 85 -1.85 -1.48 10.46
C ILE A 85 -0.74 -2.38 11.05
N THR A 86 -0.86 -3.69 10.84
CA THR A 86 0.15 -4.69 11.18
C THR A 86 1.54 -4.28 10.71
N GLU A 87 1.72 -3.70 9.53
CA GLU A 87 3.05 -3.30 9.03
C GLU A 87 3.71 -2.15 9.79
N TYR A 88 2.91 -1.28 10.43
CA TYR A 88 3.38 -0.14 11.23
C TYR A 88 3.70 -0.52 12.68
N ILE A 89 3.22 -1.67 13.13
CA ILE A 89 3.46 -2.15 14.50
C ILE A 89 4.74 -3.01 14.49
N PRO A 90 5.75 -2.66 15.32
CA PRO A 90 6.97 -3.45 15.42
C PRO A 90 6.67 -4.93 15.70
N LYS A 91 7.36 -5.83 15.00
CA LYS A 91 7.19 -7.29 15.14
C LYS A 91 7.11 -7.77 16.60
N PRO A 92 7.98 -7.32 17.53
CA PRO A 92 7.91 -7.75 18.93
C PRO A 92 6.57 -7.47 19.61
N VAL A 93 5.90 -6.36 19.26
CA VAL A 93 4.60 -6.00 19.84
C VAL A 93 3.50 -6.90 19.28
N ARG A 94 3.58 -7.26 18.00
CA ARG A 94 2.63 -8.18 17.35
C ARG A 94 2.70 -9.57 17.95
N ASP A 95 3.91 -10.06 18.18
CA ASP A 95 4.16 -11.38 18.74
C ASP A 95 3.61 -11.47 20.17
N VAL A 96 3.82 -10.44 21.01
CA VAL A 96 3.25 -10.38 22.37
C VAL A 96 1.72 -10.37 22.36
N LEU A 97 1.10 -9.60 21.46
CA LEU A 97 -0.36 -9.54 21.35
C LEU A 97 -0.94 -10.87 20.87
N ALA A 98 -0.31 -11.49 19.87
CA ALA A 98 -0.72 -12.78 19.34
C ALA A 98 -0.59 -13.90 20.38
N ASP A 99 0.53 -13.95 21.11
CA ASP A 99 0.75 -14.90 22.20
C ASP A 99 -0.29 -14.75 23.33
N ARG A 100 -0.54 -13.50 23.75
CA ARG A 100 -1.54 -13.22 24.80
C ARG A 100 -2.94 -13.61 24.37
N LEU A 101 -3.33 -13.31 23.12
CA LEU A 101 -4.63 -13.71 22.56
C LEU A 101 -4.74 -15.23 22.45
N ALA A 102 -3.70 -15.92 21.99
CA ALA A 102 -3.65 -17.38 21.94
C ALA A 102 -3.85 -18.01 23.32
N HIS A 103 -3.18 -17.48 24.35
CA HIS A 103 -3.35 -17.93 25.73
C HIS A 103 -4.78 -17.70 26.27
N MET A 104 -5.41 -16.57 25.95
CA MET A 104 -6.79 -16.30 26.39
C MET A 104 -7.80 -17.20 25.66
N LEU A 105 -7.56 -17.51 24.38
CA LEU A 105 -8.39 -18.43 23.58
C LEU A 105 -8.27 -19.88 24.07
N LEU A 106 -7.09 -20.29 24.53
CA LEU A 106 -6.81 -21.64 25.06
C LEU A 106 -7.01 -21.76 26.58
N GLY A 107 -7.28 -20.65 27.27
CA GLY A 107 -7.35 -20.60 28.71
C GLY A 107 -8.43 -21.53 29.28
N PRO A 108 -8.18 -22.21 30.42
CA PRO A 108 -9.15 -23.09 31.08
C PRO A 108 -10.30 -22.32 31.75
N ALA A 109 -10.20 -21.00 31.82
CA ALA A 109 -11.12 -20.12 32.54
C ALA A 109 -12.24 -19.60 31.62
N GLY A 110 -13.24 -20.44 31.34
CA GLY A 110 -14.61 -20.02 31.02
C GLY A 110 -14.85 -19.23 29.71
N GLY A 111 -16.07 -19.32 29.20
CA GLY A 111 -16.44 -18.72 27.90
C GLY A 111 -16.34 -17.19 27.82
N GLU A 112 -16.15 -16.48 28.94
CA GLU A 112 -16.09 -15.02 29.01
C GLU A 112 -14.75 -14.48 28.46
N LEU A 113 -13.61 -14.95 28.97
CA LEU A 113 -12.28 -14.55 28.47
C LEU A 113 -12.05 -14.99 27.01
N GLN A 114 -12.60 -16.14 26.62
CA GLN A 114 -12.58 -16.59 25.22
C GLN A 114 -13.46 -15.69 24.33
N GLY A 115 -14.60 -15.23 24.86
CA GLY A 115 -15.48 -14.26 24.20
C GLY A 115 -14.76 -12.94 23.98
N GLU A 116 -14.16 -12.38 25.02
CA GLU A 116 -13.37 -11.14 24.96
C GLU A 116 -12.20 -11.25 23.97
N ALA A 117 -11.47 -12.37 23.99
CA ALA A 117 -10.36 -12.58 23.05
C ALA A 117 -10.83 -12.63 21.59
N ARG A 118 -12.00 -13.25 21.32
CA ARG A 118 -12.59 -13.26 19.98
C ARG A 118 -13.05 -11.87 19.56
N GLU A 119 -13.77 -11.17 20.43
CA GLU A 119 -14.23 -9.80 20.17
C GLU A 119 -13.05 -8.87 19.87
N LEU A 120 -11.99 -8.94 20.68
CA LEU A 120 -10.78 -8.16 20.47
C LEU A 120 -10.09 -8.51 19.15
N THR A 121 -10.00 -9.79 18.79
CA THR A 121 -9.42 -10.24 17.51
C THR A 121 -10.22 -9.69 16.32
N PHE A 122 -11.55 -9.72 16.38
CA PHE A 122 -12.41 -9.17 15.33
C PHE A 122 -12.33 -7.65 15.25
N ALA A 123 -12.28 -6.95 16.39
CA ALA A 123 -12.13 -5.49 16.43
C ALA A 123 -10.79 -5.07 15.81
N LEU A 124 -9.69 -5.73 16.19
CA LEU A 124 -8.36 -5.48 15.61
C LEU A 124 -8.36 -5.73 14.09
N LYS A 125 -8.98 -6.82 13.63
CA LYS A 125 -9.10 -7.12 12.20
C LYS A 125 -9.94 -6.09 11.43
N ALA A 126 -11.01 -5.56 12.02
CA ALA A 126 -11.85 -4.52 11.40
C ALA A 126 -11.07 -3.23 11.15
N GLU A 127 -10.20 -2.87 12.09
CA GLU A 127 -9.25 -1.75 12.00
C GLU A 127 -8.06 -2.03 11.07
N GLY A 128 -7.96 -3.24 10.50
CA GLY A 128 -6.87 -3.61 9.60
C GLY A 128 -5.62 -4.15 10.29
N PHE A 129 -5.69 -4.51 11.57
CA PHE A 129 -4.63 -5.23 12.28
C PHE A 129 -4.95 -6.73 12.34
N ASP A 130 -4.62 -7.45 11.27
CA ASP A 130 -4.88 -8.90 11.21
C ASP A 130 -3.75 -9.69 11.89
N LEU A 131 -4.09 -10.33 13.02
CA LEU A 131 -3.22 -11.24 13.77
C LEU A 131 -3.62 -12.72 13.62
N SER A 132 -4.51 -13.06 12.68
CA SER A 132 -5.07 -14.42 12.57
C SER A 132 -3.99 -15.49 12.40
N GLU A 133 -3.03 -15.28 11.49
CA GLU A 133 -1.93 -16.24 11.26
C GLU A 133 -0.96 -16.33 12.46
N PRO A 134 -0.45 -15.21 13.03
CA PRO A 134 0.33 -15.27 14.27
C PRO A 134 -0.37 -15.97 15.44
N ILE A 135 -1.65 -15.67 15.68
CA ILE A 135 -2.43 -16.31 16.76
C ILE A 135 -2.56 -17.80 16.50
N LYS A 136 -2.87 -18.20 15.26
CA LYS A 136 -2.96 -19.61 14.87
C LYS A 136 -1.64 -20.34 15.08
N GLN A 137 -0.52 -19.74 14.70
CA GLN A 137 0.81 -20.30 14.94
C GLN A 137 1.05 -20.51 16.45
N HIS A 138 0.81 -19.49 17.28
CA HIS A 138 0.98 -19.63 18.73
C HIS A 138 0.02 -20.65 19.35
N VAL A 139 -1.24 -20.72 18.89
CA VAL A 139 -2.18 -21.75 19.33
C VAL A 139 -1.67 -23.14 18.97
N THR A 140 -1.14 -23.31 17.76
CA THR A 140 -0.52 -24.56 17.31
C THR A 140 0.69 -24.91 18.15
N ASP A 141 1.63 -23.98 18.37
CA ASP A 141 2.82 -24.19 19.19
C ASP A 141 2.46 -24.58 20.64
N LEU A 142 1.42 -23.95 21.20
CA LEU A 142 0.96 -24.22 22.58
C LEU A 142 0.21 -25.56 22.72
N THR A 143 -0.41 -26.05 21.65
CA THR A 143 -1.24 -27.28 21.68
C THR A 143 -0.51 -28.51 21.17
N LEU A 144 0.38 -28.36 20.19
CA LEU A 144 1.10 -29.45 19.52
C LEU A 144 2.60 -29.43 19.82
N GLY A 145 3.12 -28.36 20.45
CA GLY A 145 4.56 -28.10 20.54
C GLY A 145 5.10 -27.41 19.29
N PRO A 146 6.31 -26.80 19.35
CA PRO A 146 6.92 -26.17 18.19
C PRO A 146 7.17 -27.18 17.07
N ASP A 147 6.97 -26.74 15.82
CA ASP A 147 7.18 -27.57 14.63
C ASP A 147 8.61 -28.13 14.65
N PRO A 148 8.81 -29.47 14.55
CA PRO A 148 10.15 -30.05 14.46
C PRO A 148 10.99 -29.57 13.26
N ALA A 149 10.39 -28.84 12.31
CA ALA A 149 11.11 -28.17 11.22
C ALA A 149 11.73 -26.81 11.63
N ASP A 150 11.26 -26.17 12.71
CA ASP A 150 11.76 -24.88 13.21
C ASP A 150 12.90 -25.06 14.23
N VAL A 151 13.87 -25.91 13.89
CA VAL A 151 15.12 -26.01 14.65
C VAL A 151 16.04 -24.87 14.21
N PRO A 152 16.41 -23.91 15.09
CA PRO A 152 17.36 -22.88 14.73
C PRO A 152 18.75 -23.50 14.57
N PHE A 153 19.36 -23.31 13.40
CA PHE A 153 20.80 -23.47 13.22
C PHE A 153 21.54 -22.22 13.72
#